data_AF-A0A4S9V8N8-F1
#
_entry.id   AF-A0A4S9V8N8-F1
#
_cell.length_a   1.000
_cell.length_b   1.000
_cell.length_c   1.000
_cell.angle_alpha   90.00
_cell.angle_beta   90.00
_cell.angle_gamma   90.00
#
_symmetry.space_group_name_H-M   'P 1'
#
loop_
_entity.id
_entity.type
_entity.pdbx_description
1 polymer ?
#
loop_
_entity_poly.entity_id
_entity_poly.type
_entity_poly.pdbx_seq_one_letter_code
_entity_poly.pdbx_strand_id
1 'polypeptide(L)'
;QRLIVGGPSITDPIERSKGFQFALLSFHEDRAALEEYQKSDEHHHVTSTYMFPYKEDLMRYDFEVDEADEHLLGFLPLVASRFN
;
A
#
# COMPACT_ATOMS: atom_id res chain seq x y z
N GLN A 1 6.52 -6.29 6.63
CA GLN A 1 6.04 -5.79 5.31
C GLN A 1 4.84 -6.61 4.87
N ARG A 2 3.75 -5.96 4.44
CA ARG A 2 2.59 -6.63 3.84
C ARG A 2 2.12 -5.86 2.61
N LEU A 3 2.11 -6.52 1.44
CA LEU A 3 1.54 -6.01 0.21
C LEU A 3 0.13 -6.56 0.00
N ILE A 4 -0.80 -5.68 -0.37
CA ILE A 4 -2.18 -6.02 -0.71
C ILE A 4 -2.48 -5.45 -2.10
N VAL A 5 -2.92 -6.34 -2.99
CA VAL A 5 -3.50 -5.95 -4.29
C VAL A 5 -5.01 -5.96 -4.13
N GLY A 6 -5.62 -4.79 -4.17
CA GLY A 6 -7.08 -4.63 -4.14
C GLY A 6 -7.70 -5.05 -5.47
N GLY A 7 -8.92 -5.59 -5.40
CA GLY A 7 -9.74 -5.89 -6.58
C GLY A 7 -10.43 -4.66 -7.17
N PRO A 8 -11.34 -4.86 -8.13
CA PRO A 8 -12.15 -3.81 -8.75
C PRO A 8 -12.82 -2.87 -7.73
N SER A 9 -12.90 -1.58 -8.06
CA SER A 9 -13.54 -0.57 -7.22
C SER A 9 -15.01 -0.93 -7.01
N ILE A 10 -15.40 -0.99 -5.73
CA ILE A 10 -16.80 -1.19 -5.29
C ILE A 10 -17.47 0.14 -4.91
N THR A 11 -16.87 1.28 -5.28
CA THR A 11 -17.33 2.61 -4.91
C THR A 11 -18.73 2.88 -5.47
N ASP A 12 -19.61 3.43 -4.63
CA ASP A 12 -20.97 3.83 -5.01
C ASP A 12 -21.25 5.27 -4.51
N PRO A 13 -21.57 6.23 -5.39
CA PRO A 13 -21.66 6.11 -6.85
C PRO A 13 -20.26 6.01 -7.51
N ILE A 14 -20.15 5.22 -8.57
CA ILE A 14 -18.86 4.79 -9.16
C ILE A 14 -18.01 5.96 -9.67
N GLU A 15 -18.62 7.08 -10.03
CA GLU A 15 -17.94 8.29 -10.50
C GLU A 15 -16.95 8.84 -9.46
N ARG A 16 -17.15 8.54 -8.16
CA ARG A 16 -16.22 8.94 -7.10
C ARG A 16 -14.87 8.23 -7.19
N SER A 17 -14.79 7.06 -7.84
CA SER A 17 -13.51 6.39 -8.11
C SER A 17 -12.72 7.08 -9.21
N LYS A 18 -13.30 8.06 -9.94
CA LYS A 18 -12.66 8.78 -11.05
C LYS A 18 -12.06 7.85 -12.13
N GLY A 19 -12.63 6.66 -12.29
CA GLY A 19 -12.15 5.66 -13.25
C GLY A 19 -11.06 4.72 -12.70
N PHE A 20 -10.55 4.94 -11.49
CA PHE A 20 -9.59 4.02 -10.85
C PHE A 20 -10.27 2.71 -10.46
N GLN A 21 -9.70 1.59 -10.89
CA GLN A 21 -10.31 0.27 -10.72
C GLN A 21 -9.67 -0.58 -9.62
N PHE A 22 -8.39 -0.40 -9.30
CA PHE A 22 -7.73 -1.21 -8.28
C PHE A 22 -6.75 -0.35 -7.48
N ALA A 23 -6.36 -0.84 -6.31
CA ALA A 23 -5.44 -0.15 -5.41
C ALA A 23 -4.32 -1.11 -4.99
N LEU A 24 -3.10 -0.58 -4.88
CA LEU A 24 -1.97 -1.29 -4.27
C LEU A 24 -1.71 -0.63 -2.92
N LEU A 25 -1.62 -1.44 -1.87
CA LEU A 25 -1.37 -0.96 -0.52
C LEU A 25 -0.25 -1.78 0.11
N SER A 26 0.79 -1.10 0.59
CA SER A 26 1.90 -1.73 1.29
C SER A 26 2.15 -1.05 2.64
N PHE A 27 2.30 -1.85 3.69
CA PHE A 27 2.65 -1.37 5.02
C PHE A 27 4.10 -1.73 5.37
N HIS A 28 4.80 -0.74 5.91
CA HIS A 28 6.20 -0.81 6.32
C HIS A 28 6.31 -0.35 7.76
N GLU A 29 7.22 -0.97 8.52
CA GLU A 29 7.43 -0.65 9.94
C GLU A 29 7.94 0.78 10.11
N ASP A 30 8.86 1.18 9.23
CA ASP A 30 9.44 2.51 9.21
C ASP A 30 9.87 2.88 7.78
N ARG A 31 10.49 4.06 7.67
CA ARG A 31 11.04 4.57 6.41
C ARG A 31 12.18 3.72 5.87
N ALA A 32 13.01 3.12 6.73
CA ALA A 32 14.12 2.28 6.27
C ALA A 32 13.60 1.00 5.60
N ALA A 33 12.57 0.38 6.18
CA ALA A 33 11.88 -0.76 5.59
C ALA A 33 11.22 -0.42 4.25
N LEU A 34 10.62 0.78 4.12
CA LEU A 34 10.11 1.26 2.84
C LEU A 34 11.23 1.40 1.80
N GLU A 35 12.38 1.97 2.18
CA GLU A 35 13.53 2.13 1.27
C GLU A 35 14.15 0.79 0.85
N GLU A 36 14.17 -0.20 1.75
CA GLU A 36 14.58 -1.57 1.44
C GLU A 36 13.59 -2.23 0.47
N TYR A 37 12.29 -2.13 0.75
CA TYR A 37 11.24 -2.64 -0.12
C TYR A 37 11.34 -2.05 -1.53
N GLN A 38 11.53 -0.74 -1.67
CA GLN A 38 11.61 -0.08 -2.97
C GLN A 38 12.76 -0.60 -3.85
N LYS A 39 13.81 -1.13 -3.25
CA LYS A 39 14.98 -1.73 -3.93
C LYS A 39 14.80 -3.23 -4.22
N SER A 40 13.75 -3.86 -3.68
CA SER A 40 13.54 -5.30 -3.79
C SER A 40 13.01 -5.73 -5.16
N ASP A 41 13.29 -6.98 -5.52
CA ASP A 41 12.72 -7.62 -6.71
C ASP A 41 11.19 -7.72 -6.64
N GLU A 42 10.62 -7.81 -5.43
CA GLU A 42 9.18 -7.80 -5.20
C GLU A 42 8.56 -6.47 -5.67
N HIS A 43 9.13 -5.33 -5.24
CA HIS A 43 8.66 -4.02 -5.70
C HIS A 43 8.82 -3.85 -7.21
N HIS A 44 9.92 -4.36 -7.79
CA HIS A 44 10.11 -4.36 -9.24
C HIS A 44 9.02 -5.18 -9.96
N HIS A 45 8.71 -6.38 -9.48
CA HIS A 45 7.67 -7.22 -10.05
C HIS A 45 6.29 -6.56 -9.96
N VAL A 46 5.96 -5.96 -8.81
CA VAL A 46 4.66 -5.32 -8.57
C VAL A 46 4.49 -4.08 -9.45
N THR A 47 5.50 -3.22 -9.49
CA THR A 47 5.47 -2.00 -10.31
C THR A 47 5.39 -2.32 -11.81
N SER A 48 6.15 -3.30 -12.29
CA SER A 48 6.11 -3.70 -13.70
C SER A 48 4.79 -4.37 -14.10
N THR A 49 4.16 -5.13 -13.21
CA THR A 49 2.90 -5.83 -13.49
C THR A 49 1.69 -4.90 -13.38
N TYR A 50 1.63 -4.06 -12.35
CA TYR A 50 0.39 -3.36 -11.96
C TYR A 50 0.47 -1.84 -12.07
N MET A 51 1.66 -1.25 -12.24
CA MET A 51 1.81 0.22 -12.30
C MET A 51 2.25 0.70 -13.68
N PHE A 52 3.31 0.14 -14.26
CA PHE A 52 3.85 0.61 -15.55
C PHE A 52 2.86 0.52 -16.72
N PRO A 53 1.99 -0.50 -16.82
CA PRO A 53 0.97 -0.53 -17.88
C PRO A 53 -0.08 0.59 -17.77
N TYR A 54 -0.22 1.20 -16.60
CA TYR A 54 -1.24 2.20 -16.28
C TYR A 54 -0.63 3.55 -15.88
N LYS A 55 0.62 3.82 -16.30
CA LYS A 55 1.42 4.96 -15.82
C LYS A 55 0.74 6.33 -16.00
N GLU A 56 -0.14 6.48 -16.99
CA GLU A 56 -0.89 7.72 -17.23
C GLU A 56 -2.08 7.90 -16.26
N ASP A 57 -2.61 6.79 -15.74
CA ASP A 57 -3.76 6.73 -14.80
C ASP A 57 -3.32 6.12 -13.46
N LEU A 58 -2.26 6.70 -12.86
CA LEU A 58 -1.69 6.23 -11.61
C LEU A 58 -1.56 7.36 -10.59
N MET A 59 -2.10 7.13 -9.39
CA MET A 59 -1.88 7.98 -8.22
C MET A 59 -1.13 7.18 -7.15
N ARG A 60 0.00 7.71 -6.68
CA ARG A 60 0.83 7.09 -5.65
C ARG A 60 1.10 8.09 -4.52
N TYR A 61 0.93 7.62 -3.30
CA TYR A 61 1.26 8.34 -2.09
C TYR A 61 2.01 7.41 -1.14
N ASP A 62 3.11 7.92 -0.59
CA ASP A 62 3.83 7.31 0.52
C ASP A 62 3.71 8.31 1.70
N PHE A 63 3.21 7.87 2.85
CA PHE A 63 2.97 8.72 4.02
C PHE A 63 3.19 7.94 5.32
N GLU A 64 3.44 8.66 6.41
CA GLU A 64 3.55 8.11 7.76
C GLU A 64 2.17 8.14 8.44
N VAL A 65 1.87 7.11 9.23
CA VAL A 65 0.65 7.04 10.04
C VAL A 65 0.95 7.66 11.39
N ASP A 66 0.08 8.54 11.88
CA ASP A 66 0.20 9.08 13.23
C ASP A 66 0.02 7.97 14.27
N GLU A 67 0.85 7.95 15.32
CA GLU A 67 0.79 6.96 16.40
C GLU A 67 -0.60 6.89 17.05
N ALA A 68 -1.32 8.03 17.13
CA ALA A 68 -2.68 8.06 17.65
C ALA A 68 -3.69 7.28 16.78
N ASP A 69 -3.43 7.20 15.47
CA ASP A 69 -4.31 6.58 14.46
C ASP A 69 -3.90 5.15 14.10
N GLU A 70 -2.74 4.69 14.56
CA GLU A 70 -2.23 3.33 14.32
C GLU A 70 -3.29 2.25 14.60
N HIS A 71 -4.04 2.40 15.68
CA HIS A 71 -5.10 1.45 16.07
C HIS A 71 -6.18 1.23 14.98
N LEU A 72 -6.40 2.20 14.08
CA LEU A 72 -7.36 2.13 12.98
C LEU A 72 -6.95 1.14 11.89
N LEU A 73 -5.66 0.78 11.81
CA LEU A 73 -5.20 -0.22 10.85
C LEU A 73 -5.75 -1.61 11.18
N GLY A 74 -6.17 -1.89 12.42
CA GLY A 74 -6.94 -3.09 12.78
C GLY A 74 -6.20 -4.44 12.69
N PHE A 75 -4.96 -4.46 12.21
CA PHE A 75 -4.04 -5.60 12.23
C PHE A 75 -2.76 -5.31 13.02
N LEU A 76 -2.80 -4.26 13.85
CA LEU A 76 -1.69 -3.84 14.69
C LEU A 76 -1.67 -4.54 16.06
N PRO A 77 -0.47 -4.63 16.66
CA PRO A 77 0.74 -3.95 16.22
C PRO A 77 1.46 -4.72 15.09
N LEU A 78 1.88 -3.97 14.06
CA LEU A 78 2.89 -4.38 13.07
C LEU A 78 4.19 -4.79 13.80
N VAL A 79 4.31 -4.36 15.07
CA VAL A 79 5.31 -4.74 16.06
C VAL A 79 4.68 -5.57 17.20
N ALA A 80 4.03 -6.70 16.92
CA ALA A 80 3.76 -7.69 17.97
C ALA A 80 4.78 -8.82 17.85
N SER A 81 5.79 -8.79 18.74
CA SER A 81 6.57 -9.91 19.31
C SER A 81 8.08 -9.65 19.37
N ARG A 82 8.53 -8.71 20.21
CA ARG A 82 9.91 -8.73 20.76
C ARG A 82 9.97 -8.67 22.29
N PHE A 83 8.93 -9.17 22.95
CA PHE A 83 9.01 -9.50 24.37
C PHE A 83 8.38 -10.88 24.59
N ASN A 84 9.26 -11.89 24.64
CA ASN A 84 9.12 -13.11 25.43
C ASN A 84 10.42 -13.27 26.20
#